data_AF-A0A316N554-F1
#
_entry.id   AF-A0A316N554-F1
#
_cell.length_a   1.000
_cell.length_b   1.000
_cell.length_c   1.000
_cell.angle_alpha   90.00
_cell.angle_beta   90.00
_cell.angle_gamma   90.00
#
_symmetry.space_group_name_H-M   'P 1'
#
loop_
_entity.id
_entity.type
_entity.pdbx_description
1 polymer ?
#
loop_
_entity_poly.entity_id
_entity_poly.type
_entity_poly.pdbx_seq_one_letter_code
_entity_poly.pdbx_strand_id
1 'polypeptide(L)'
;MSDRLQHLVSGHIACSLETDALLPSPASLPGSLALLPVWWPGRFEEPEAGSPECDNVRVLARYRAPGPDLHVADLPLSLLPEEVLTDWNAVYGVTFRPSLLDGRPCMTAGRYGRGEWLLSYSHLETPESPDAGRCFAHMLGLWGVVDEGAAERLIHVPRWEPDTLDDDVVWPVCWEDAALLEAWNALRELFGLARELGLLFDRSSWLMGWRSGVPGAQMNSLRAALRAALALEPVNGRLAVWRRLAPSFAARFGIFVQGARSWLLARRLADTLADSLPGMLPKALLADQKNMLFGSPMSGGGLCGELQDALEDLLFI
;
A
#
# COMPACT_ATOMS: atom_id res chain seq x y z
N MET A 1 -12.59 1.68 -24.36
CA MET A 1 -11.34 1.77 -23.58
C MET A 1 -11.66 1.22 -22.20
N SER A 2 -11.06 0.09 -21.82
CA SER A 2 -11.42 -0.68 -20.63
C SER A 2 -11.16 0.09 -19.34
N ASP A 3 -12.02 -0.13 -18.34
CA ASP A 3 -12.11 0.36 -16.96
C ASP A 3 -10.82 0.44 -16.12
N ARG A 4 -9.76 1.07 -16.62
CA ARG A 4 -8.46 1.18 -15.93
C ARG A 4 -8.55 1.91 -14.58
N LEU A 5 -9.50 2.84 -14.44
CA LEU A 5 -9.73 3.56 -13.16
C LEU A 5 -10.19 2.62 -12.04
N GLN A 6 -10.95 1.58 -12.38
CA GLN A 6 -11.44 0.65 -11.36
C GLN A 6 -10.34 -0.25 -10.78
N HIS A 7 -9.14 -0.23 -11.37
CA HIS A 7 -7.94 -0.88 -10.84
C HIS A 7 -7.09 0.04 -9.95
N LEU A 8 -7.42 1.33 -9.86
CA LEU A 8 -6.71 2.31 -9.03
C LEU A 8 -7.45 2.55 -7.71
N VAL A 9 -8.01 1.50 -7.11
CA VAL A 9 -8.83 1.61 -5.90
C VAL A 9 -8.01 1.22 -4.69
N SER A 10 -8.11 1.98 -3.61
CA SER A 10 -7.42 1.66 -2.37
C SER A 10 -8.05 2.35 -1.16
N GLY A 11 -7.88 1.78 0.04
CA GLY A 11 -8.57 2.19 1.28
C GLY A 11 -9.48 1.07 1.77
N HIS A 12 -10.41 1.36 2.68
CA HIS A 12 -11.32 0.34 3.20
C HIS A 12 -12.55 0.15 2.32
N ILE A 13 -13.01 -1.10 2.24
CA ILE A 13 -14.29 -1.48 1.65
C ILE A 13 -15.07 -2.22 2.73
N ALA A 14 -16.33 -1.83 2.91
CA ALA A 14 -17.26 -2.57 3.75
C ALA A 14 -17.55 -3.93 3.10
N CYS A 15 -17.28 -5.00 3.84
CA CYS A 15 -17.40 -6.37 3.39
C CYS A 15 -18.35 -7.14 4.30
N SER A 16 -19.22 -7.98 3.73
CA SER A 16 -19.96 -8.95 4.54
C SER A 16 -19.09 -10.17 4.80
N LEU A 17 -19.12 -10.66 6.02
CA LEU A 17 -18.48 -11.91 6.41
C LEU A 17 -19.50 -13.06 6.39
N GLU A 18 -19.11 -14.19 5.82
CA GLU A 18 -19.87 -15.43 5.91
C GLU A 18 -19.69 -16.05 7.30
N THR A 19 -20.65 -16.89 7.71
CA THR A 19 -20.52 -17.64 8.97
C THR A 19 -19.55 -18.79 8.77
N ASP A 20 -18.32 -18.63 9.23
CA ASP A 20 -17.25 -19.62 9.06
C ASP A 20 -16.36 -19.69 10.31
N ALA A 21 -15.82 -20.87 10.61
CA ALA A 21 -14.91 -21.06 11.73
C ALA A 21 -13.62 -20.22 11.59
N LEU A 22 -13.19 -19.93 10.35
CA LEU A 22 -12.02 -19.10 10.06
C LEU A 22 -12.24 -17.61 10.31
N LEU A 23 -13.47 -17.19 10.60
CA LEU A 23 -13.80 -15.78 10.82
C LEU A 23 -14.38 -15.58 12.22
N PRO A 24 -14.19 -14.37 12.80
CA PRO A 24 -14.95 -14.00 13.97
C PRO A 24 -16.45 -13.99 13.63
N SER A 25 -17.29 -14.24 14.64
CA SER A 25 -18.74 -14.22 14.45
C SER A 25 -19.19 -12.89 13.82
N PRO A 26 -19.99 -12.88 12.74
CA PRO A 26 -20.47 -11.63 12.15
C PRO A 26 -21.24 -10.74 13.15
N ALA A 27 -21.84 -11.36 14.18
CA ALA A 27 -22.52 -10.66 15.26
C ALA A 27 -21.58 -9.88 16.20
N SER A 28 -20.28 -10.17 16.20
CA SER A 28 -19.28 -9.39 16.95
C SER A 28 -18.79 -8.16 16.19
N LEU A 29 -19.25 -7.93 14.96
CA LEU A 29 -18.87 -6.77 14.15
C LEU A 29 -19.97 -5.69 14.17
N PRO A 30 -19.61 -4.40 14.28
CA PRO A 30 -20.57 -3.30 14.18
C PRO A 30 -21.30 -3.33 12.83
N GLY A 31 -22.63 -3.42 12.84
CA GLY A 31 -23.43 -3.36 11.61
C GLY A 31 -23.34 -4.58 10.69
N SER A 32 -22.78 -5.71 11.16
CA SER A 32 -22.60 -6.96 10.38
C SER A 32 -21.72 -6.83 9.13
N LEU A 33 -20.97 -5.74 8.98
CA LEU A 33 -19.98 -5.54 7.92
C LEU A 33 -18.61 -5.25 8.56
N ALA A 34 -17.56 -5.84 8.00
CA ALA A 34 -16.17 -5.54 8.36
C ALA A 34 -15.61 -4.48 7.39
N LEU A 35 -14.92 -3.47 7.91
CA LEU A 35 -14.09 -2.61 7.07
C LEU A 35 -12.76 -3.29 6.76
N LEU A 36 -12.60 -3.74 5.51
CA LEU A 36 -11.43 -4.47 5.06
C LEU A 36 -10.59 -3.61 4.10
N PRO A 37 -9.29 -3.40 4.37
CA PRO A 37 -8.40 -2.58 3.54
C PRO A 37 -8.02 -3.30 2.25
N VAL A 38 -7.95 -2.55 1.14
CA VAL A 38 -7.50 -3.03 -0.15
C VAL A 38 -6.45 -2.10 -0.76
N TRP A 39 -5.48 -2.69 -1.46
CA TRP A 39 -4.55 -1.98 -2.32
C TRP A 39 -4.66 -2.63 -3.71
N TRP A 40 -5.41 -2.01 -4.62
CA TRP A 40 -5.66 -2.53 -5.97
C TRP A 40 -6.50 -3.83 -5.91
N PRO A 41 -7.79 -3.72 -5.55
CA PRO A 41 -8.59 -4.88 -5.18
C PRO A 41 -8.74 -5.86 -6.34
N GLY A 42 -8.17 -7.05 -6.15
CA GLY A 42 -8.56 -8.22 -6.90
C GLY A 42 -9.90 -8.77 -6.43
N ARG A 43 -10.42 -9.73 -7.19
CA ARG A 43 -11.63 -10.49 -6.88
C ARG A 43 -11.39 -11.95 -7.20
N PHE A 44 -11.96 -12.85 -6.41
CA PHE A 44 -12.00 -14.25 -6.78
C PHE A 44 -13.19 -14.51 -7.71
N GLU A 45 -13.03 -15.52 -8.55
CA GLU A 45 -14.14 -16.08 -9.30
C GLU A 45 -14.95 -17.01 -8.40
N GLU A 46 -16.26 -17.01 -8.58
CA GLU A 46 -17.14 -17.96 -7.89
C GLU A 46 -16.89 -19.36 -8.46
N PRO A 47 -16.86 -20.41 -7.62
CA PRO A 47 -16.95 -21.77 -8.13
C PRO A 47 -18.20 -21.94 -9.00
N GLU A 48 -18.08 -22.64 -10.12
CA GLU A 48 -19.25 -22.94 -10.95
C GLU A 48 -20.21 -23.87 -10.18
N ALA A 49 -21.51 -23.57 -10.23
CA ALA A 49 -22.50 -24.37 -9.52
C ALA A 49 -22.48 -25.82 -10.02
N GLY A 50 -22.28 -26.77 -9.10
CA GLY A 50 -22.20 -28.21 -9.41
C GLY A 50 -20.82 -28.67 -9.88
N SER A 51 -19.80 -27.80 -9.87
CA SER A 51 -18.42 -28.20 -10.09
C SER A 51 -17.82 -28.84 -8.83
N PRO A 52 -16.80 -29.73 -8.95
CA PRO A 52 -16.11 -30.29 -7.78
C PRO A 52 -15.47 -29.23 -6.87
N GLU A 53 -15.13 -28.06 -7.41
CA GLU A 53 -14.60 -26.92 -6.66
C GLU A 53 -15.68 -26.27 -5.76
N CYS A 54 -16.95 -26.32 -6.18
CA CYS A 54 -18.08 -25.76 -5.43
C CYS A 54 -18.22 -26.36 -4.02
N ASP A 55 -17.85 -27.64 -3.84
CA ASP A 55 -17.89 -28.31 -2.54
C ASP A 55 -16.60 -28.09 -1.71
N ASN A 56 -15.52 -27.61 -2.35
CA ASN A 56 -14.19 -27.52 -1.74
C ASN A 56 -13.73 -26.08 -1.46
N VAL A 57 -14.33 -25.09 -2.11
CA VAL A 57 -14.03 -23.67 -1.96
C VAL A 57 -15.18 -22.97 -1.25
N ARG A 58 -14.88 -22.38 -0.10
CA ARG A 58 -15.78 -21.54 0.68
C ARG A 58 -15.46 -20.09 0.43
N VAL A 59 -16.48 -19.28 0.15
CA VAL A 59 -16.35 -17.84 0.20
C VAL A 59 -16.43 -17.40 1.65
N LEU A 60 -15.49 -16.57 2.08
CA LEU A 60 -15.40 -16.08 3.45
C LEU A 60 -15.89 -14.63 3.57
N ALA A 61 -15.58 -13.79 2.58
CA ALA A 61 -15.98 -12.38 2.60
C ALA A 61 -16.28 -11.86 1.19
N ARG A 62 -17.19 -10.87 1.13
CA ARG A 62 -17.65 -10.24 -0.13
C ARG A 62 -17.65 -8.73 0.00
N TYR A 63 -17.19 -8.03 -1.04
CA TYR A 63 -17.28 -6.58 -1.11
C TYR A 63 -18.74 -6.12 -1.18
N ARG A 64 -19.09 -5.04 -0.48
CA ARG A 64 -20.44 -4.47 -0.45
C ARG A 64 -20.49 -3.00 -0.82
N ALA A 65 -19.73 -2.18 -0.11
CA ALA A 65 -19.79 -0.73 -0.27
C ALA A 65 -18.44 -0.08 0.01
N PRO A 66 -18.15 1.08 -0.61
CA PRO A 66 -16.99 1.88 -0.25
C PRO A 66 -16.93 2.21 1.24
N GLY A 67 -15.74 2.12 1.84
CA GLY A 67 -15.46 2.67 3.15
C GLY A 67 -15.23 4.19 3.11
N PRO A 68 -15.12 4.82 4.28
CA PRO A 68 -15.03 6.29 4.39
C PRO A 68 -13.73 6.88 3.82
N ASP A 69 -12.66 6.09 3.76
CA ASP A 69 -11.33 6.46 3.29
C ASP A 69 -11.00 5.91 1.89
N LEU A 70 -11.98 5.32 1.19
CA LEU A 70 -11.76 4.74 -0.12
C LEU A 70 -11.41 5.83 -1.14
N HIS A 71 -10.31 5.64 -1.86
CA HIS A 71 -9.88 6.49 -2.96
C HIS A 71 -9.96 5.73 -4.29
N VAL A 72 -10.29 6.46 -5.34
CA VAL A 72 -10.17 6.04 -6.73
C VAL A 72 -9.14 6.94 -7.39
N ALA A 73 -8.00 6.35 -7.75
CA ALA A 73 -6.75 7.07 -8.01
C ALA A 73 -6.39 7.99 -6.83
N ASP A 74 -6.36 9.29 -7.06
CA ASP A 74 -6.06 10.34 -6.08
C ASP A 74 -7.32 11.07 -5.57
N LEU A 75 -8.52 10.58 -5.90
CA LEU A 75 -9.79 11.20 -5.50
C LEU A 75 -10.44 10.42 -4.34
N PRO A 76 -10.68 11.05 -3.18
CA PRO A 76 -11.47 10.45 -2.10
C PRO A 76 -12.93 10.33 -2.54
N LEU A 77 -13.46 9.10 -2.55
CA LEU A 77 -14.82 8.86 -2.99
C LEU A 77 -15.85 9.47 -2.04
N SER A 78 -15.50 9.63 -0.76
CA SER A 78 -16.34 10.27 0.26
C SER A 78 -16.62 11.76 0.02
N LEU A 79 -15.84 12.42 -0.84
CA LEU A 79 -16.08 13.81 -1.25
C LEU A 79 -16.96 13.93 -2.50
N LEU A 80 -17.35 12.81 -3.13
CA LEU A 80 -18.12 12.79 -4.37
C LEU A 80 -19.57 12.35 -4.09
N PRO A 81 -20.55 13.28 -4.12
CA PRO A 81 -21.96 12.93 -3.98
C PRO A 81 -22.42 11.97 -5.07
N GLU A 82 -23.40 11.12 -4.76
CA GLU A 82 -23.92 10.11 -5.70
C GLU A 82 -24.53 10.75 -6.95
N GLU A 83 -25.13 11.94 -6.81
CA GLU A 83 -25.67 12.71 -7.93
C GLU A 83 -24.55 13.13 -8.90
N VAL A 84 -23.42 13.61 -8.37
CA VAL A 84 -22.26 14.02 -9.18
C VAL A 84 -21.66 12.82 -9.90
N LEU A 85 -21.55 11.67 -9.23
CA LEU A 85 -21.06 10.44 -9.83
C LEU A 85 -21.97 9.95 -10.97
N THR A 86 -23.28 10.07 -10.77
CA THR A 86 -24.29 9.72 -11.78
C THR A 86 -24.20 10.66 -12.98
N ASP A 87 -24.10 11.96 -12.74
CA ASP A 87 -23.95 12.97 -13.79
C ASP A 87 -22.66 12.78 -14.59
N TRP A 88 -21.54 12.52 -13.93
CA TRP A 88 -20.26 12.28 -14.60
C TRP A 88 -20.27 10.99 -15.42
N ASN A 89 -20.95 9.94 -14.97
CA ASN A 89 -21.16 8.75 -15.77
C ASN A 89 -21.98 9.10 -17.04
N ALA A 90 -23.09 9.82 -16.88
CA ALA A 90 -23.96 10.19 -17.99
C ALA A 90 -23.27 11.13 -19.01
N VAL A 91 -22.48 12.09 -18.54
CA VAL A 91 -21.84 13.12 -19.37
C VAL A 91 -20.50 12.65 -19.95
N TYR A 92 -19.65 12.03 -19.13
CA TYR A 92 -18.27 11.69 -19.49
C TYR A 92 -18.04 10.18 -19.70
N GLY A 93 -19.00 9.32 -19.37
CA GLY A 93 -18.85 7.86 -19.45
C GLY A 93 -17.88 7.30 -18.40
N VAL A 94 -17.59 8.05 -17.33
CA VAL A 94 -16.61 7.65 -16.30
C VAL A 94 -17.32 7.02 -15.12
N THR A 95 -16.94 5.79 -14.78
CA THR A 95 -17.44 5.09 -13.61
C THR A 95 -16.39 5.10 -12.51
N PHE A 96 -16.63 5.85 -11.43
CA PHE A 96 -15.73 5.93 -10.27
C PHE A 96 -16.01 4.85 -9.23
N ARG A 97 -17.28 4.51 -9.01
CA ARG A 97 -17.63 3.38 -8.14
C ARG A 97 -17.14 2.08 -8.80
N PRO A 98 -16.28 1.28 -8.14
CA PRO A 98 -15.74 0.07 -8.75
C PRO A 98 -16.79 -1.05 -8.75
N SER A 99 -17.78 -0.95 -9.62
CA SER A 99 -18.90 -1.90 -9.71
C SER A 99 -18.43 -3.33 -9.99
N LEU A 100 -17.23 -3.51 -10.53
CA LEU A 100 -16.58 -4.82 -10.65
C LEU A 100 -16.41 -5.58 -9.32
N LEU A 101 -16.49 -4.87 -8.19
CA LEU A 101 -16.31 -5.44 -6.86
C LEU A 101 -17.66 -5.83 -6.24
N ASP A 102 -18.76 -5.22 -6.67
CA ASP A 102 -20.06 -5.35 -6.00
C ASP A 102 -20.46 -6.84 -5.85
N GLY A 103 -20.52 -7.29 -4.59
CA GLY A 103 -20.88 -8.66 -4.21
C GLY A 103 -19.85 -9.75 -4.51
N ARG A 104 -18.71 -9.41 -5.13
CA ARG A 104 -17.68 -10.38 -5.51
C ARG A 104 -16.88 -10.86 -4.30
N PRO A 105 -16.43 -12.13 -4.30
CA PRO A 105 -15.59 -12.66 -3.23
C PRO A 105 -14.25 -11.92 -3.13
N CYS A 106 -13.87 -11.54 -1.92
CA CYS A 106 -12.58 -10.92 -1.60
C CYS A 106 -11.70 -11.79 -0.69
N MET A 107 -12.30 -12.79 -0.06
CA MET A 107 -11.61 -13.82 0.72
C MET A 107 -12.25 -15.18 0.47
N THR A 108 -11.42 -16.19 0.28
CA THR A 108 -11.85 -17.58 0.07
C THR A 108 -10.96 -18.53 0.86
N ALA A 109 -11.49 -19.69 1.20
CA ALA A 109 -10.74 -20.75 1.85
C ALA A 109 -11.16 -22.11 1.32
N GLY A 110 -10.33 -23.11 1.53
CA GLY A 110 -10.62 -24.46 1.10
C GLY A 110 -9.66 -25.48 1.69
N ARG A 111 -9.75 -26.71 1.21
CA ARG A 111 -8.88 -27.80 1.64
C ARG A 111 -8.11 -28.34 0.45
N TYR A 112 -6.87 -28.74 0.70
CA TYR A 112 -6.08 -29.49 -0.27
C TYR A 112 -5.29 -30.58 0.45
N GLY A 113 -5.59 -31.84 0.11
CA GLY A 113 -5.07 -33.00 0.84
C GLY A 113 -5.41 -32.93 2.33
N ARG A 114 -4.38 -32.80 3.18
CA ARG A 114 -4.53 -32.70 4.64
C ARG A 114 -4.53 -31.26 5.16
N GLY A 115 -4.24 -30.28 4.30
CA GLY A 115 -4.12 -28.87 4.67
C GLY A 115 -5.41 -28.09 4.43
N GLU A 116 -5.55 -27.00 5.16
CA GLU A 116 -6.49 -25.92 4.89
C GLU A 116 -5.71 -24.74 4.33
N TRP A 117 -6.31 -24.00 3.40
CA TRP A 117 -5.73 -22.80 2.80
C TRP A 117 -6.73 -21.66 2.85
N LEU A 118 -6.21 -20.44 2.89
CA LEU A 118 -6.96 -19.20 2.80
C LEU A 118 -6.27 -18.25 1.83
N LEU A 119 -7.06 -17.58 1.00
CA LEU A 119 -6.61 -16.52 0.11
C LEU A 119 -7.41 -15.25 0.41
N SER A 120 -6.70 -14.14 0.58
CA SER A 120 -7.29 -12.83 0.85
C SER A 120 -6.70 -11.80 -0.11
N TYR A 121 -7.57 -10.98 -0.73
CA TYR A 121 -7.14 -9.74 -1.37
C TYR A 121 -7.07 -8.56 -0.40
N SER A 122 -7.66 -8.70 0.78
CA SER A 122 -7.54 -7.70 1.83
C SER A 122 -6.25 -7.88 2.62
N HIS A 123 -5.60 -6.76 2.92
CA HIS A 123 -4.35 -6.68 3.67
C HIS A 123 -4.66 -6.62 5.17
N LEU A 124 -4.90 -7.77 5.78
CA LEU A 124 -5.45 -7.86 7.14
C LEU A 124 -4.49 -7.37 8.24
N GLU A 125 -3.22 -7.22 7.90
CA GLU A 125 -2.14 -6.66 8.73
C GLU A 125 -2.07 -5.13 8.74
N THR A 126 -2.97 -4.45 8.00
CA THR A 126 -2.91 -2.98 7.83
C THR A 126 -3.05 -2.25 9.17
N PRO A 127 -2.17 -1.28 9.48
CA PRO A 127 -2.29 -0.44 10.67
C PRO A 127 -3.60 0.36 10.69
N GLU A 128 -4.14 0.58 11.89
CA GLU A 128 -5.41 1.32 12.09
C GLU A 128 -6.65 0.66 11.45
N SER A 129 -6.58 -0.66 11.16
CA SER A 129 -7.69 -1.46 10.61
C SER A 129 -8.18 -2.56 11.57
N PRO A 130 -8.89 -2.22 12.67
CA PRO A 130 -9.22 -3.18 13.73
C PRO A 130 -10.13 -4.34 13.28
N ASP A 131 -11.05 -4.12 12.35
CA ASP A 131 -11.90 -5.20 11.82
C ASP A 131 -11.07 -6.22 11.03
N ALA A 132 -10.10 -5.74 10.25
CA ALA A 132 -9.17 -6.59 9.51
C ALA A 132 -8.22 -7.33 10.47
N GLY A 133 -7.69 -6.63 11.47
CA GLY A 133 -6.86 -7.20 12.54
C GLY A 133 -7.59 -8.28 13.35
N ARG A 134 -8.89 -8.10 13.65
CA ARG A 134 -9.74 -9.15 14.27
C ARG A 134 -9.86 -10.39 13.42
N CYS A 135 -10.08 -10.23 12.12
CA CYS A 135 -10.11 -11.36 11.21
C CYS A 135 -8.75 -12.09 11.22
N PHE A 136 -7.65 -11.34 11.12
CA PHE A 136 -6.30 -11.91 11.10
C PHE A 136 -5.93 -12.64 12.40
N ALA A 137 -6.16 -11.99 13.53
CA ALA A 137 -5.89 -12.54 14.85
C ALA A 137 -6.70 -13.82 15.11
N HIS A 138 -7.98 -13.85 14.71
CA HIS A 138 -8.83 -15.02 14.82
C HIS A 138 -8.30 -16.19 14.00
N MET A 139 -7.92 -15.97 12.74
CA MET A 139 -7.34 -17.01 11.88
C MET A 139 -6.05 -17.59 12.48
N LEU A 140 -5.13 -16.72 12.89
CA LEU A 140 -3.85 -17.15 13.44
C LEU A 140 -4.02 -17.87 14.79
N GLY A 141 -4.96 -17.43 15.63
CA GLY A 141 -5.29 -18.09 16.88
C GLY A 141 -5.88 -19.48 16.66
N LEU A 142 -6.77 -19.62 15.68
CA LEU A 142 -7.36 -20.92 15.32
C LEU A 142 -6.31 -21.90 14.77
N TRP A 143 -5.32 -21.41 14.04
CA TRP A 143 -4.18 -22.22 13.59
C TRP A 143 -3.10 -22.43 14.66
N GLY A 144 -3.27 -21.88 15.87
CA GLY A 144 -2.32 -22.02 16.97
C GLY A 144 -0.99 -21.31 16.73
N VAL A 145 -0.97 -20.29 15.87
CA VAL A 145 0.23 -19.51 15.53
C VAL A 145 0.50 -18.42 16.57
N VAL A 146 -0.55 -17.91 17.22
CA VAL A 146 -0.47 -16.81 18.20
C VAL A 146 -1.23 -17.13 19.47
N ASP A 147 -0.73 -16.64 20.60
CA ASP A 147 -1.46 -16.64 21.88
C ASP A 147 -2.45 -15.47 21.98
N GLU A 148 -3.26 -15.44 23.05
CA GLU A 148 -4.25 -14.38 23.27
C GLU A 148 -3.64 -12.97 23.33
N GLY A 149 -2.44 -12.83 23.91
CA GLY A 149 -1.77 -11.54 24.01
C GLY A 149 -1.25 -11.04 22.66
N ALA A 150 -0.76 -11.94 21.82
CA ALA A 150 -0.35 -11.65 20.45
C ALA A 150 -1.56 -11.36 19.54
N ALA A 151 -2.66 -12.08 19.72
CA ALA A 151 -3.92 -11.81 19.02
C ALA A 151 -4.42 -10.39 19.29
N GLU A 152 -4.40 -9.94 20.55
CA GLU A 152 -4.82 -8.58 20.91
C GLU A 152 -3.95 -7.49 20.24
N ARG A 153 -2.63 -7.72 20.16
CA ARG A 153 -1.72 -6.80 19.46
C ARG A 153 -1.96 -6.74 17.95
N LEU A 154 -2.42 -7.82 17.34
CA LEU A 154 -2.79 -7.86 15.92
C LEU A 154 -4.13 -7.19 15.64
N ILE A 155 -5.06 -7.19 16.59
CA ILE A 155 -6.30 -6.42 16.50
C ILE A 155 -5.99 -4.92 16.54
N HIS A 156 -5.08 -4.53 17.42
CA HIS A 156 -4.70 -3.15 17.66
C HIS A 156 -3.28 -2.86 17.17
N VAL A 157 -3.03 -3.12 15.88
CA VAL A 157 -1.77 -2.73 15.24
C VAL A 157 -1.58 -1.23 15.47
N PRO A 158 -0.50 -0.81 16.15
CA PRO A 158 -0.31 0.58 16.50
C PRO A 158 -0.19 1.43 15.25
N ARG A 159 -0.60 2.68 15.36
CA ARG A 159 -0.40 3.67 14.31
C ARG A 159 1.08 3.76 13.96
N TRP A 160 1.40 3.63 12.68
CA TRP A 160 2.77 3.75 12.18
C TRP A 160 3.03 5.20 11.80
N GLU A 161 4.08 5.79 12.37
CA GLU A 161 4.46 7.18 12.07
C GLU A 161 5.94 7.21 11.65
N PRO A 162 6.25 6.90 10.39
CA PRO A 162 7.64 6.81 9.94
C PRO A 162 8.43 8.10 10.18
N ASP A 163 7.76 9.25 10.13
CA ASP A 163 8.37 10.57 10.20
C ASP A 163 8.60 11.08 11.64
N THR A 164 8.05 10.40 12.66
CA THR A 164 8.23 10.73 14.08
C THR A 164 9.49 10.05 14.62
N LEU A 165 10.32 10.79 15.38
CA LEU A 165 11.62 10.33 15.91
C LEU A 165 11.64 10.14 17.44
N ASP A 166 10.47 10.12 18.10
CA ASP A 166 10.38 10.05 19.56
C ASP A 166 10.64 8.63 20.09
N ASP A 167 11.09 8.49 21.34
CA ASP A 167 11.48 7.20 21.95
C ASP A 167 10.31 6.20 22.11
N ASP A 168 9.07 6.69 22.16
CA ASP A 168 7.85 5.88 22.32
C ASP A 168 7.23 5.43 20.97
N VAL A 169 7.93 5.62 19.85
CA VAL A 169 7.42 5.27 18.52
C VAL A 169 7.71 3.82 18.14
N VAL A 170 6.86 3.25 17.26
CA VAL A 170 6.96 1.86 16.76
C VAL A 170 8.32 1.54 16.13
N TRP A 171 9.03 2.55 15.62
CA TRP A 171 10.35 2.41 14.99
C TRP A 171 11.34 3.39 15.64
N PRO A 172 11.94 3.10 16.79
CA PRO A 172 12.96 3.98 17.38
C PRO A 172 14.18 4.11 16.44
N VAL A 173 15.03 5.12 16.63
CA VAL A 173 16.33 5.14 15.95
C VAL A 173 17.33 4.36 16.83
N CYS A 174 17.59 3.11 16.48
CA CYS A 174 18.58 2.27 17.16
C CYS A 174 19.97 2.33 16.52
N TRP A 175 20.05 2.81 15.27
CA TRP A 175 21.29 2.85 14.51
C TRP A 175 21.58 4.23 13.93
N GLU A 176 22.45 4.97 14.62
CA GLU A 176 22.91 6.29 14.23
C GLU A 176 24.05 6.26 13.19
N ASP A 177 23.84 5.55 12.07
CA ASP A 177 24.77 5.61 10.95
C ASP A 177 24.59 6.90 10.14
N ALA A 178 25.71 7.59 9.86
CA ALA A 178 25.68 8.87 9.15
C ALA A 178 25.04 8.77 7.76
N ALA A 179 25.33 7.72 6.98
CA ALA A 179 24.79 7.58 5.63
C ALA A 179 23.30 7.24 5.64
N LEU A 180 22.82 6.43 6.61
CA LEU A 180 21.38 6.17 6.78
C LEU A 180 20.63 7.44 7.22
N LEU A 181 21.18 8.20 8.16
CA LEU A 181 20.57 9.45 8.65
C LEU A 181 20.56 10.54 7.58
N GLU A 182 21.64 10.71 6.82
CA GLU A 182 21.69 11.63 5.68
C GLU A 182 20.66 11.25 4.61
N ALA A 183 20.57 9.97 4.27
CA ALA A 183 19.58 9.46 3.32
C ALA A 183 18.16 9.73 3.81
N TRP A 184 17.90 9.53 5.11
CA TRP A 184 16.58 9.73 5.70
C TRP A 184 16.16 11.19 5.64
N ASN A 185 17.04 12.12 6.01
CA ASN A 185 16.77 13.55 5.95
C ASN A 185 16.52 14.01 4.50
N ALA A 186 17.35 13.58 3.56
CA ALA A 186 17.18 13.92 2.15
C ALA A 186 15.87 13.34 1.56
N LEU A 187 15.44 12.16 1.99
CA LEU A 187 14.15 11.59 1.59
C LEU A 187 12.98 12.40 2.15
N ARG A 188 13.05 12.81 3.43
CA ARG A 188 12.04 13.67 4.05
C ARG A 188 11.90 15.00 3.33
N GLU A 189 13.02 15.62 2.93
CA GLU A 189 12.99 16.83 2.10
C GLU A 189 12.30 16.62 0.75
N LEU A 190 12.56 15.48 0.08
CA LEU A 190 11.87 15.15 -1.18
C LEU A 190 10.37 14.97 -0.99
N PHE A 191 9.95 14.33 0.10
CA PHE A 191 8.53 14.19 0.45
C PHE A 191 7.89 15.55 0.73
N GLY A 192 8.59 16.42 1.46
CA GLY A 192 8.18 17.82 1.69
C GLY A 192 7.97 18.57 0.38
N LEU A 193 8.97 18.53 -0.52
CA LEU A 193 8.86 19.13 -1.85
C LEU A 193 7.68 18.56 -2.65
N ALA A 194 7.52 17.23 -2.67
CA ALA A 194 6.43 16.61 -3.43
C ALA A 194 5.05 17.00 -2.89
N ARG A 195 4.90 17.23 -1.59
CA ARG A 195 3.68 17.80 -0.98
C ARG A 195 3.45 19.24 -1.41
N GLU A 196 4.48 20.08 -1.36
CA GLU A 196 4.40 21.49 -1.80
C GLU A 196 4.02 21.62 -3.28
N LEU A 197 4.50 20.71 -4.12
CA LEU A 197 4.13 20.62 -5.54
C LEU A 197 2.72 20.03 -5.76
N GLY A 198 2.05 19.60 -4.69
CA GLY A 198 0.75 18.94 -4.74
C GLY A 198 0.79 17.58 -5.43
N LEU A 199 1.93 16.89 -5.43
CA LEU A 199 2.10 15.56 -6.04
C LEU A 199 1.90 14.42 -5.04
N LEU A 200 2.18 14.68 -3.75
CA LEU A 200 1.86 13.80 -2.63
C LEU A 200 0.90 14.51 -1.67
N PHE A 201 0.12 13.72 -0.93
CA PHE A 201 -0.81 14.20 0.10
C PHE A 201 -0.91 13.22 1.25
N ASP A 202 -1.34 13.68 2.41
CA ASP A 202 -1.56 12.83 3.58
C ASP A 202 -2.74 11.88 3.30
N ARG A 203 -2.51 10.58 3.48
CA ARG A 203 -3.54 9.56 3.23
C ARG A 203 -3.84 8.75 4.49
N SER A 204 -2.80 8.22 5.11
CA SER A 204 -2.83 7.69 6.47
C SER A 204 -1.58 8.15 7.20
N SER A 205 -1.47 7.78 8.48
CA SER A 205 -0.29 8.01 9.31
C SER A 205 1.02 7.49 8.68
N TRP A 206 0.94 6.38 7.93
CA TRP A 206 2.10 5.64 7.44
C TRP A 206 2.25 5.61 5.93
N LEU A 207 1.18 5.94 5.20
CA LEU A 207 1.14 5.94 3.75
C LEU A 207 0.80 7.34 3.23
N MET A 208 1.65 7.88 2.37
CA MET A 208 1.30 9.07 1.59
C MET A 208 0.47 8.66 0.39
N GLY A 209 -0.59 9.42 0.10
CA GLY A 209 -1.29 9.39 -1.18
C GLY A 209 -0.50 10.13 -2.25
N TRP A 210 -0.76 9.81 -3.51
CA TRP A 210 -0.04 10.40 -4.64
C TRP A 210 -0.95 10.63 -5.82
N ARG A 211 -0.65 11.69 -6.59
CA ARG A 211 -1.35 11.98 -7.83
C ARG A 211 -1.08 10.91 -8.89
N SER A 212 -2.05 10.70 -9.78
CA SER A 212 -1.91 9.70 -10.85
C SER A 212 -0.63 9.91 -11.68
N GLY A 213 0.14 8.83 -11.84
CA GLY A 213 1.41 8.83 -12.57
C GLY A 213 2.66 9.14 -11.74
N VAL A 214 2.51 9.60 -10.49
CA VAL A 214 3.60 9.75 -9.52
C VAL A 214 3.99 8.36 -8.97
N PRO A 215 5.29 8.05 -8.81
CA PRO A 215 5.78 6.76 -8.30
C PRO A 215 5.64 6.65 -6.77
N GLY A 216 4.43 6.88 -6.25
CA GLY A 216 4.20 6.97 -4.81
C GLY A 216 4.40 5.63 -4.08
N ALA A 217 4.10 4.49 -4.70
CA ALA A 217 4.35 3.18 -4.10
C ALA A 217 5.85 2.94 -3.86
N GLN A 218 6.69 3.26 -4.85
CA GLN A 218 8.15 3.14 -4.75
C GLN A 218 8.71 4.09 -3.70
N MET A 219 8.25 5.35 -3.69
CA MET A 219 8.68 6.34 -2.69
C MET A 219 8.30 5.93 -1.26
N ASN A 220 7.05 5.49 -1.04
CA ASN A 220 6.60 5.02 0.27
C ASN A 220 7.37 3.77 0.73
N SER A 221 7.64 2.84 -0.19
CA SER A 221 8.39 1.62 0.13
C SER A 221 9.85 1.92 0.52
N LEU A 222 10.52 2.82 -0.21
CA LEU A 222 11.87 3.26 0.16
C LEU A 222 11.86 4.00 1.51
N ARG A 223 10.83 4.83 1.76
CA ARG A 223 10.63 5.50 3.06
C ARG A 223 10.51 4.49 4.19
N ALA A 224 9.67 3.47 4.02
CA ALA A 224 9.49 2.42 5.02
C ALA A 224 10.77 1.60 5.23
N ALA A 225 11.44 1.17 4.17
CA ALA A 225 12.68 0.40 4.24
C ALA A 225 13.80 1.16 4.97
N LEU A 226 13.96 2.45 4.67
CA LEU A 226 14.98 3.28 5.31
C LEU A 226 14.68 3.53 6.79
N ARG A 227 13.41 3.76 7.13
CA ARG A 227 12.99 3.91 8.52
C ARG A 227 13.18 2.62 9.31
N ALA A 228 12.83 1.48 8.72
CA ALA A 228 13.05 0.17 9.30
C ALA A 228 14.54 -0.09 9.53
N ALA A 229 15.42 0.25 8.58
CA ALA A 229 16.86 0.10 8.72
C ALA A 229 17.44 0.91 9.89
N LEU A 230 16.98 2.15 10.08
CA LEU A 230 17.35 2.99 11.24
C LEU A 230 16.88 2.41 12.59
N ALA A 231 15.83 1.59 12.59
CA ALA A 231 15.29 0.93 13.77
C ALA A 231 15.93 -0.42 14.09
N LEU A 232 16.87 -0.88 13.25
CA LEU A 232 17.59 -2.13 13.50
C LEU A 232 18.71 -1.91 14.51
N GLU A 233 18.94 -2.92 15.35
CA GLU A 233 20.12 -2.96 16.21
C GLU A 233 21.40 -3.18 15.38
N PRO A 234 22.50 -2.43 15.59
CA PRO A 234 23.74 -2.56 14.83
C PRO A 234 24.59 -3.76 15.30
N VAL A 235 24.07 -4.98 15.13
CA VAL A 235 24.79 -6.22 15.49
C VAL A 235 25.95 -6.48 14.52
N ASN A 236 26.94 -7.27 14.96
CA ASN A 236 28.18 -7.52 14.20
C ASN A 236 27.96 -7.98 12.75
N GLY A 237 27.01 -8.88 12.51
CA GLY A 237 26.69 -9.37 11.15
C GLY A 237 26.17 -8.24 10.25
N ARG A 238 25.25 -7.42 10.78
CA ARG A 238 24.65 -6.28 10.09
C ARG A 238 25.66 -5.17 9.81
N LEU A 239 26.51 -4.86 10.77
CA LEU A 239 27.63 -3.93 10.59
C LEU A 239 28.60 -4.40 9.50
N ALA A 240 28.89 -5.70 9.42
CA ALA A 240 29.78 -6.24 8.40
C ALA A 240 29.18 -6.15 6.99
N VAL A 241 27.87 -6.41 6.84
CA VAL A 241 27.15 -6.22 5.57
C VAL A 241 27.14 -4.73 5.21
N TRP A 242 26.75 -3.86 6.13
CA TRP A 242 26.64 -2.43 5.88
C TRP A 242 27.96 -1.77 5.51
N ARG A 243 29.08 -2.12 6.16
CA ARG A 243 30.41 -1.60 5.76
C ARG A 243 30.75 -1.85 4.29
N ARG A 244 30.21 -2.92 3.70
CA ARG A 244 30.39 -3.22 2.27
C ARG A 244 29.42 -2.43 1.39
N LEU A 245 28.16 -2.29 1.83
CA LEU A 245 27.11 -1.64 1.06
C LEU A 245 27.17 -0.11 1.11
N ALA A 246 27.50 0.46 2.26
CA ALA A 246 27.37 1.89 2.58
C ALA A 246 27.99 2.84 1.54
N PRO A 247 29.23 2.61 1.02
CA PRO A 247 29.80 3.52 0.02
C PRO A 247 28.98 3.55 -1.28
N SER A 248 28.53 2.39 -1.74
CA SER A 248 27.73 2.27 -2.96
C SER A 248 26.31 2.78 -2.75
N PHE A 249 25.73 2.53 -1.57
CA PHE A 249 24.43 3.04 -1.17
C PHE A 249 24.43 4.57 -1.16
N ALA A 250 25.37 5.21 -0.45
CA ALA A 250 25.45 6.65 -0.33
C ALA A 250 25.61 7.34 -1.71
N ALA A 251 26.46 6.79 -2.57
CA ALA A 251 26.66 7.30 -3.93
C ALA A 251 25.38 7.20 -4.78
N ARG A 252 24.73 6.03 -4.79
CA ARG A 252 23.47 5.83 -5.52
C ARG A 252 22.35 6.70 -4.97
N PHE A 253 22.26 6.83 -3.65
CA PHE A 253 21.23 7.62 -2.98
C PHE A 253 21.35 9.10 -3.35
N GLY A 254 22.58 9.64 -3.39
CA GLY A 254 22.84 10.99 -3.86
C GLY A 254 22.34 11.22 -5.30
N ILE A 255 22.63 10.29 -6.22
CA ILE A 255 22.14 10.34 -7.62
C ILE A 255 20.61 10.28 -7.66
N PHE A 256 20.02 9.34 -6.92
CA PHE A 256 18.58 9.16 -6.84
C PHE A 256 17.89 10.43 -6.35
N VAL A 257 18.36 11.06 -5.27
CA VAL A 257 17.72 12.25 -4.70
C VAL A 257 17.74 13.42 -5.69
N GLN A 258 18.86 13.66 -6.34
CA GLN A 258 18.97 14.73 -7.34
C GLN A 258 18.05 14.46 -8.55
N GLY A 259 18.04 13.22 -9.03
CA GLY A 259 17.17 12.80 -10.14
C GLY A 259 15.69 12.90 -9.78
N ALA A 260 15.28 12.40 -8.60
CA ALA A 260 13.91 12.45 -8.11
C ALA A 260 13.43 13.89 -7.92
N ARG A 261 14.27 14.77 -7.34
CA ARG A 261 13.98 16.20 -7.21
C ARG A 261 13.71 16.85 -8.56
N SER A 262 14.61 16.64 -9.53
CA SER A 262 14.45 17.17 -10.89
C SER A 262 13.17 16.65 -11.55
N TRP A 263 12.90 15.35 -11.42
CA TRP A 263 11.72 14.71 -11.98
C TRP A 263 10.42 15.25 -11.38
N LEU A 264 10.34 15.45 -10.06
CA LEU A 264 9.15 16.01 -9.39
C LEU A 264 8.84 17.42 -9.88
N LEU A 265 9.85 18.28 -9.98
CA LEU A 265 9.71 19.64 -10.51
C LEU A 265 9.24 19.63 -11.97
N ALA A 266 9.87 18.79 -12.81
CA ALA A 266 9.51 18.65 -14.20
C ALA A 266 8.10 18.05 -14.39
N ARG A 267 7.68 17.13 -13.52
CA ARG A 267 6.33 16.57 -13.51
C ARG A 267 5.29 17.63 -13.18
N ARG A 268 5.53 18.46 -12.15
CA ARG A 268 4.63 19.57 -11.81
C ARG A 268 4.54 20.57 -12.97
N LEU A 269 5.66 20.92 -13.58
CA LEU A 269 5.69 21.78 -14.76
C LEU A 269 4.87 21.18 -15.93
N ALA A 270 5.00 19.88 -16.18
CA ALA A 270 4.23 19.20 -17.22
C ALA A 270 2.72 19.24 -16.96
N ASP A 271 2.29 19.10 -15.71
CA ASP A 271 0.88 19.24 -15.33
C ASP A 271 0.39 20.67 -15.58
N THR A 272 1.16 21.69 -15.20
CA THR A 272 0.81 23.11 -15.41
C THR A 272 0.66 23.45 -16.89
N LEU A 273 1.53 22.89 -17.74
CA LEU A 273 1.54 23.17 -19.17
C LEU A 273 0.54 22.34 -19.97
N ALA A 274 -0.04 21.29 -19.39
CA ALA A 274 -0.89 20.34 -20.11
C ALA A 274 -2.08 21.01 -20.82
N ASP A 275 -2.70 21.98 -20.17
CA ASP A 275 -3.89 22.68 -20.70
C ASP A 275 -3.52 23.93 -21.52
N SER A 276 -2.44 24.62 -21.14
CA SER A 276 -2.09 25.91 -21.75
C SER A 276 -1.16 25.77 -22.96
N LEU A 277 -0.24 24.80 -22.95
CA LEU A 277 0.78 24.58 -23.98
C LEU A 277 1.04 23.07 -24.18
N PRO A 278 0.05 22.32 -24.68
CA PRO A 278 0.16 20.87 -24.83
C PRO A 278 1.32 20.49 -25.75
N GLY A 279 2.17 19.56 -25.29
CA GLY A 279 3.30 19.03 -26.06
C GLY A 279 4.62 19.79 -25.91
N MET A 280 4.66 20.88 -25.14
CA MET A 280 5.91 21.63 -24.91
C MET A 280 6.98 20.83 -24.15
N LEU A 281 6.55 19.89 -23.29
CA LEU A 281 7.45 18.95 -22.62
C LEU A 281 7.37 17.55 -23.25
N PRO A 282 8.51 16.93 -23.61
CA PRO A 282 8.52 15.56 -24.14
C PRO A 282 8.07 14.56 -23.07
N LYS A 283 6.84 14.04 -23.19
CA LYS A 283 6.29 13.04 -22.25
C LYS A 283 7.15 11.77 -22.16
N ALA A 284 7.80 11.38 -23.27
CA ALA A 284 8.70 10.24 -23.31
C ALA A 284 9.90 10.44 -22.38
N LEU A 285 10.51 11.63 -22.36
CA LEU A 285 11.66 11.91 -21.50
C LEU A 285 11.31 11.79 -20.02
N LEU A 286 10.14 12.30 -19.61
CA LEU A 286 9.65 12.14 -18.24
C LEU A 286 9.38 10.67 -17.88
N ALA A 287 8.89 9.87 -18.83
CA ALA A 287 8.67 8.45 -18.63
C ALA A 287 9.98 7.69 -18.49
N ASP A 288 10.97 7.98 -19.34
CA ASP A 288 12.29 7.35 -19.30
C ASP A 288 13.03 7.68 -18.00
N GLN A 289 13.03 8.95 -17.60
CA GLN A 289 13.60 9.38 -16.32
C GLN A 289 12.90 8.70 -15.14
N LYS A 290 11.56 8.60 -15.17
CA LYS A 290 10.80 7.90 -14.13
C LYS A 290 11.23 6.43 -14.05
N ASN A 291 11.34 5.75 -15.20
CA ASN A 291 11.72 4.35 -15.26
C ASN A 291 13.16 4.11 -14.78
N MET A 292 14.10 5.01 -15.08
CA MET A 292 15.47 4.93 -14.57
C MET A 292 15.53 5.09 -13.04
N LEU A 293 14.72 6.01 -12.49
CA LEU A 293 14.73 6.32 -11.06
C LEU A 293 13.94 5.31 -10.23
N PHE A 294 12.77 4.90 -10.69
CA PHE A 294 11.78 4.14 -9.89
C PHE A 294 11.42 2.79 -10.52
N GLY A 295 11.95 2.48 -11.70
CA GLY A 295 11.59 1.27 -12.42
C GLY A 295 10.17 1.31 -13.00
N SER A 296 9.65 0.12 -13.29
CA SER A 296 8.31 -0.03 -13.88
C SER A 296 7.23 0.06 -12.80
N PRO A 297 6.03 0.62 -13.09
CA PRO A 297 4.97 0.82 -12.11
C PRO A 297 4.57 -0.41 -11.28
N MET A 298 4.69 -1.63 -11.83
CA MET A 298 4.28 -2.87 -11.17
C MET A 298 5.41 -3.72 -10.61
N SER A 299 6.59 -3.66 -11.22
CA SER A 299 7.72 -4.51 -10.85
C SER A 299 8.78 -3.76 -10.04
N GLY A 300 8.63 -2.44 -9.86
CA GLY A 300 9.67 -1.60 -9.28
C GLY A 300 10.95 -1.63 -10.11
N GLY A 301 12.08 -1.42 -9.43
CA GLY A 301 13.43 -1.38 -10.01
C GLY A 301 13.99 0.03 -10.11
N GLY A 302 14.88 0.23 -11.10
CA GLY A 302 15.65 1.46 -11.21
C GLY A 302 16.54 1.71 -9.99
N LEU A 303 17.01 2.94 -9.82
CA LEU A 303 17.83 3.30 -8.66
C LEU A 303 17.09 3.10 -7.33
N CYS A 304 15.79 3.35 -7.28
CA CYS A 304 14.98 3.13 -6.09
C CYS A 304 14.99 1.65 -5.66
N GLY A 305 14.83 0.72 -6.61
CA GLY A 305 14.90 -0.71 -6.34
C GLY A 305 16.29 -1.14 -5.84
N GLU A 306 17.37 -0.68 -6.48
CA GLU A 306 18.73 -0.97 -6.02
C GLU A 306 19.01 -0.47 -4.58
N LEU A 307 18.40 0.65 -4.19
CA LEU A 307 18.49 1.19 -2.83
C LEU A 307 17.64 0.38 -1.85
N GLN A 308 16.46 -0.10 -2.27
CA GLN A 308 15.62 -0.98 -1.46
C GLN A 308 16.31 -2.32 -1.19
N ASP A 309 16.85 -2.97 -2.22
CA ASP A 309 17.58 -4.23 -2.09
C ASP A 309 18.72 -4.12 -1.06
N ALA A 310 19.48 -3.01 -1.10
CA ALA A 310 20.57 -2.76 -0.15
C ALA A 310 20.10 -2.57 1.30
N LEU A 311 18.89 -2.05 1.51
CA LEU A 311 18.29 -1.90 2.84
C LEU A 311 17.66 -3.23 3.31
N GLU A 312 17.06 -3.99 2.41
CA GLU A 312 16.49 -5.32 2.69
C GLU A 312 17.56 -6.33 3.10
N ASP A 313 18.75 -6.26 2.50
CA ASP A 313 19.92 -7.04 2.92
C ASP A 313 20.27 -6.85 4.40
N LEU A 314 19.86 -5.74 5.03
CA LEU A 314 20.07 -5.49 6.47
C LEU A 314 18.99 -6.11 7.35
N LEU A 315 17.78 -6.34 6.82
CA LEU A 315 16.62 -6.83 7.57
C LEU A 315 16.74 -8.32 7.93
N PHE A 316 17.34 -9.13 7.05
CA PHE A 316 17.36 -10.59 7.18
C PHE A 316 18.67 -11.17 7.75
N ILE A 317 19.34 -10.43 8.66
CA ILE A 317 20.61 -10.81 9.32
C ILE A 317 20.42 -11.19 10.78
#